data_AF-N1ZX16-F1
#
_entry.id   AF-N1ZX16-F1
#
_cell.length_a   1.000
_cell.length_b   1.000
_cell.length_c   1.000
_cell.angle_alpha   90.00
_cell.angle_beta   90.00
_cell.angle_gamma   90.00
#
_symmetry.space_group_name_H-M   'P 1'
#
loop_
_entity.id
_entity.type
_entity.pdbx_description
1 polymer ?
#
loop_
_entity_poly.entity_id
_entity_poly.type
_entity_poly.pdbx_seq_one_letter_code
_entity_poly.pdbx_strand_id
1 'polypeptide(L)'
;MPDWKHIGKLYKGGQYSQVHPYIYETLKKKSIPCLLEYMEEREALKNWNGSVITTHRYLLNMDEKRLRDYDAIIIDEDIIFKSVLPNQGEITVSKLEKLLMETTDRRLAKKIKRLLQSAETQSCIELGSFEWGYEETDDSDKLPVFDIPSFCLAEQFYVRRKSEEANLKKDTITFLKPVSFENVKYIMVSATADKNICRNYFNDRKVHFYECKRA
;
A
#
# COMPACT_ATOMS: atom_id res chain seq x y z
N MET A 1 13.39 -18.07 11.43
CA MET A 1 12.19 -18.15 12.30
C MET A 1 10.96 -18.44 11.46
N PRO A 2 10.17 -19.49 11.76
CA PRO A 2 8.92 -19.82 11.07
C PRO A 2 7.91 -18.66 11.06
N ASP A 3 7.86 -17.90 12.14
CA ASP A 3 6.89 -16.81 12.34
C ASP A 3 7.15 -15.63 11.39
N TRP A 4 8.41 -15.31 11.11
CA TRP A 4 8.78 -14.30 10.10
C TRP A 4 8.33 -14.69 8.69
N LYS A 5 8.39 -15.99 8.34
CA LYS A 5 7.93 -16.45 7.02
C LYS A 5 6.42 -16.22 6.88
N HIS A 6 5.63 -16.49 7.92
CA HIS A 6 4.19 -16.29 7.88
C HIS A 6 3.82 -14.79 7.86
N ILE A 7 4.42 -13.98 8.74
CA ILE A 7 4.24 -12.51 8.74
C ILE A 7 4.60 -11.91 7.38
N GLY A 8 5.72 -12.33 6.80
CA GLY A 8 6.13 -11.90 5.47
C GLY A 8 5.15 -12.30 4.36
N LYS A 9 4.47 -13.45 4.49
CA LYS A 9 3.40 -13.86 3.55
C LYS A 9 2.16 -12.97 3.71
N LEU A 10 1.73 -12.67 4.94
CA LEU A 10 0.60 -11.76 5.20
C LEU A 10 0.85 -10.39 4.57
N TYR A 11 2.04 -9.82 4.77
CA TYR A 11 2.43 -8.55 4.16
C TYR A 11 2.45 -8.61 2.62
N LYS A 12 2.95 -9.69 2.03
CA LYS A 12 2.96 -9.87 0.57
C LYS A 12 1.56 -10.00 -0.03
N GLY A 13 0.65 -10.64 0.69
CA GLY A 13 -0.73 -10.83 0.27
C GLY A 13 -1.64 -9.63 0.54
N GLY A 14 -1.12 -8.53 1.06
CA GLY A 14 -1.91 -7.36 1.44
C GLY A 14 -2.77 -7.57 2.70
N GLN A 15 -2.54 -8.64 3.46
CA GLN A 15 -3.32 -9.00 4.66
C GLN A 15 -2.75 -8.30 5.91
N TYR A 16 -2.54 -7.00 5.84
CA TYR A 16 -1.91 -6.20 6.89
C TYR A 16 -2.67 -6.28 8.23
N SER A 17 -4.01 -6.31 8.17
CA SER A 17 -4.88 -6.40 9.34
C SER A 17 -4.74 -7.72 10.12
N GLN A 18 -4.29 -8.79 9.46
CA GLN A 18 -4.13 -10.12 10.05
C GLN A 18 -2.78 -10.29 10.77
N VAL A 19 -1.83 -9.38 10.57
CA VAL A 19 -0.48 -9.49 11.15
C VAL A 19 -0.50 -9.39 12.67
N HIS A 20 -1.18 -8.39 13.24
CA HIS A 20 -1.22 -8.24 14.71
C HIS A 20 -2.03 -9.33 15.41
N PRO A 21 -3.22 -9.73 14.92
CA PRO A 21 -3.91 -10.92 15.43
C PRO A 21 -3.01 -12.16 15.45
N TYR A 22 -2.28 -12.42 14.36
CA TYR A 22 -1.33 -13.54 14.29
C TYR A 22 -0.19 -13.43 15.31
N ILE A 23 0.39 -12.24 15.51
CA ILE A 23 1.43 -12.01 16.52
C ILE A 23 0.88 -12.28 17.93
N TYR A 24 -0.31 -11.76 18.26
CA TYR A 24 -0.94 -12.02 19.57
C TYR A 24 -1.15 -13.52 19.81
N GLU A 25 -1.72 -14.25 18.85
CA GLU A 25 -1.95 -15.70 18.98
C GLU A 25 -0.65 -16.51 19.08
N THR A 26 0.40 -16.07 18.38
CA THR A 26 1.74 -16.66 18.49
C THR A 26 2.33 -16.44 19.89
N LEU A 27 2.20 -15.22 20.42
CA LEU A 27 2.71 -14.84 21.75
C LEU A 27 1.99 -15.56 22.90
N LYS A 28 0.70 -15.90 22.74
CA LYS A 28 -0.03 -16.76 23.70
C LYS A 28 0.58 -18.17 23.83
N LYS A 29 1.15 -18.69 22.75
CA LYS A 29 1.69 -20.06 22.68
C LYS A 29 3.18 -20.11 22.99
N LYS A 30 3.93 -19.07 22.62
CA LYS A 30 5.39 -19.01 22.75
C LYS A 30 5.83 -17.57 23.07
N SER A 31 6.61 -17.41 24.13
CA SER A 31 7.24 -16.13 24.43
C SER A 31 8.37 -15.86 23.44
N ILE A 32 8.22 -14.82 22.63
CA ILE A 32 9.23 -14.37 21.66
C ILE A 32 9.60 -12.92 22.06
N PRO A 33 10.76 -12.70 22.71
CA PRO A 33 11.08 -11.40 23.31
C PRO A 33 10.95 -10.21 22.37
N CYS A 34 11.46 -10.29 21.15
CA CYS A 34 11.39 -9.18 20.19
C CYS A 34 9.96 -8.86 19.72
N LEU A 35 9.06 -9.85 19.68
CA LEU A 35 7.66 -9.61 19.35
C LEU A 35 6.90 -9.05 20.55
N LEU A 36 7.25 -9.45 21.77
CA LEU A 36 6.70 -8.86 22.99
C LEU A 36 7.07 -7.38 23.08
N GLU A 37 8.35 -7.06 22.95
CA GLU A 37 8.87 -5.69 22.94
C GLU A 37 8.15 -4.84 21.88
N TYR A 38 8.04 -5.33 20.63
CA TYR A 38 7.30 -4.65 19.57
C TYR A 38 5.83 -4.37 19.94
N MET A 39 5.14 -5.33 20.58
CA MET A 39 3.74 -5.15 20.97
C MET A 39 3.59 -4.16 22.14
N GLU A 40 4.50 -4.22 23.11
CA GLU A 40 4.55 -3.28 24.24
C GLU A 40 4.80 -1.85 23.78
N GLU A 41 5.80 -1.63 22.91
CA GLU A 41 6.09 -0.32 22.33
C GLU A 41 4.90 0.23 21.52
N ARG A 42 4.24 -0.64 20.74
CA ARG A 42 3.06 -0.28 19.96
C ARG A 42 1.90 0.17 20.86
N GLU A 43 1.65 -0.52 21.97
CA GLU A 43 0.61 -0.12 22.92
C GLU A 43 0.99 1.16 23.68
N ALA A 44 2.25 1.33 24.06
CA ALA A 44 2.74 2.58 24.65
C ALA A 44 2.52 3.76 23.69
N LEU A 45 2.81 3.58 22.40
CA LEU A 45 2.61 4.59 21.37
C LEU A 45 1.13 4.93 21.12
N LYS A 46 0.18 4.03 21.39
CA LYS A 46 -1.26 4.34 21.30
C LYS A 46 -1.72 5.30 22.41
N ASN A 47 -1.08 5.22 23.58
CA ASN A 47 -1.42 6.04 24.74
C ASN A 47 -0.46 7.23 24.93
N TRP A 48 0.40 7.49 23.94
CA TRP A 48 1.39 8.56 24.00
C TRP A 48 0.73 9.91 23.68
N ASN A 49 0.82 10.85 24.62
CA ASN A 49 0.21 12.18 24.50
C ASN A 49 1.20 13.27 24.03
N GLY A 50 2.42 12.89 23.65
CA GLY A 50 3.43 13.82 23.16
C GLY A 50 3.55 13.82 21.64
N SER A 51 4.61 14.44 21.14
CA SER A 51 4.96 14.38 19.71
C SER A 51 5.43 12.99 19.31
N VAL A 52 5.03 12.54 18.11
CA VAL A 52 5.47 11.28 17.52
C VAL A 52 6.23 11.57 16.24
N ILE A 53 7.48 11.11 16.16
CA ILE A 53 8.27 11.10 14.92
C ILE A 53 8.12 9.71 14.33
N THR A 54 7.66 9.62 13.09
CA THR A 54 7.39 8.34 12.44
C THR A 54 7.70 8.37 10.96
N THR A 55 7.59 7.20 10.32
CA THR A 55 7.78 7.05 8.89
C THR A 55 6.53 7.44 8.11
N HIS A 56 6.71 7.88 6.87
CA HIS A 56 5.60 8.11 5.94
C HIS A 56 4.69 6.89 5.79
N ARG A 57 5.26 5.68 5.72
CA ARG A 57 4.48 4.45 5.60
C ARG A 57 3.58 4.25 6.80
N TYR A 58 4.08 4.50 8.01
CA TYR A 58 3.27 4.36 9.21
C TYR A 58 2.15 5.40 9.26
N LEU A 59 2.45 6.67 8.93
CA LEU A 59 1.46 7.75 8.84
C LEU A 59 0.32 7.41 7.86
N LEU A 60 0.65 6.92 6.66
CA LEU A 60 -0.32 6.56 5.62
C LEU A 60 -1.19 5.34 5.97
N ASN A 61 -0.85 4.60 7.02
CA ASN A 61 -1.64 3.47 7.53
C ASN A 61 -2.31 3.78 8.88
N MET A 62 -2.18 5.01 9.40
CA MET A 62 -2.94 5.40 10.60
C MET A 62 -4.39 5.68 10.23
N ASP A 63 -5.30 5.25 11.09
CA ASP A 63 -6.71 5.56 10.93
C ASP A 63 -6.99 7.04 11.26
N GLU A 64 -8.06 7.57 10.67
CA GLU A 64 -8.46 8.96 10.82
C GLU A 64 -8.77 9.35 12.27
N LYS A 65 -9.26 8.43 13.13
CA LYS A 65 -9.53 8.75 14.54
C LYS A 65 -8.23 9.05 15.27
N ARG A 66 -7.24 8.17 15.14
CA ARG A 66 -5.90 8.37 15.70
C ARG A 66 -5.25 9.64 15.19
N LEU A 67 -5.36 9.94 13.90
CA LEU A 67 -4.77 11.16 13.33
C LEU A 67 -5.40 12.44 13.89
N ARG A 68 -6.68 12.42 14.26
CA ARG A 68 -7.37 13.54 14.89
C ARG A 68 -6.95 13.81 16.34
N ASP A 69 -6.29 12.87 16.99
CA ASP A 69 -5.78 13.07 18.35
C ASP A 69 -4.55 14.00 18.38
N TYR A 70 -3.96 14.32 17.22
CA TYR A 70 -2.83 15.23 17.10
C TYR A 70 -3.27 16.64 16.73
N ASP A 71 -2.75 17.65 17.45
CA ASP A 71 -2.99 19.06 17.16
C ASP A 71 -2.48 19.49 15.77
N ALA A 72 -1.37 18.88 15.34
CA ALA A 72 -0.75 19.16 14.06
C ALA A 72 -0.05 17.91 13.51
N ILE A 73 -0.22 17.67 12.21
CA ILE A 73 0.49 16.63 11.46
C ILE A 73 1.42 17.33 10.47
N ILE A 74 2.72 17.15 10.68
CA ILE A 74 3.76 17.74 9.83
C ILE A 74 4.38 16.63 8.98
N ILE A 75 4.47 16.86 7.68
CA ILE A 75 5.03 15.91 6.70
C ILE A 75 6.12 16.58 5.89
N ASP A 76 7.11 15.79 5.48
CA ASP A 76 8.09 16.17 4.47
C ASP A 76 7.50 15.98 3.07
N GLU A 77 7.86 16.82 2.09
CA GLU A 77 7.40 16.72 0.68
C GLU A 77 7.74 15.36 0.07
N ASP A 78 8.86 14.78 0.52
CA ASP A 78 9.36 13.50 0.07
C ASP A 78 8.36 12.35 0.27
N ILE A 79 7.27 12.53 1.01
CA ILE A 79 6.20 11.54 1.11
C ILE A 79 5.64 11.15 -0.27
N ILE A 80 5.53 12.08 -1.20
CA ILE A 80 5.03 11.81 -2.55
C ILE A 80 6.03 10.89 -3.29
N PHE A 81 7.30 11.30 -3.35
CA PHE A 81 8.31 10.60 -4.14
C PHE A 81 8.88 9.35 -3.47
N LYS A 82 8.94 9.30 -2.14
CA LYS A 82 9.51 8.17 -1.38
C LYS A 82 8.47 7.19 -0.88
N SER A 83 7.19 7.54 -0.84
CA SER A 83 6.18 6.68 -0.23
C SER A 83 4.94 6.46 -1.09
N VAL A 84 4.47 7.47 -1.83
CA VAL A 84 3.35 7.28 -2.76
C VAL A 84 3.85 6.60 -4.05
N LEU A 85 4.73 7.27 -4.80
CA LEU A 85 5.16 6.80 -6.12
C LEU A 85 5.84 5.43 -6.10
N PRO A 86 6.70 5.10 -5.12
CA PRO A 86 7.33 3.78 -5.05
C PRO A 86 6.40 2.70 -4.53
N ASN A 87 5.20 3.05 -4.04
CA ASN A 87 4.22 2.08 -3.56
C ASN A 87 3.47 1.43 -4.72
N GLN A 88 4.21 0.69 -5.53
CA GLN A 88 3.69 0.00 -6.69
C GLN A 88 3.56 -1.49 -6.40
N GLY A 89 2.54 -2.11 -6.95
CA GLY A 89 2.46 -3.55 -7.08
C GLY A 89 2.92 -3.97 -8.47
N GLU A 90 3.57 -5.13 -8.55
CA GLU A 90 4.00 -5.70 -9.83
C GLU A 90 3.54 -7.16 -9.96
N ILE A 91 3.06 -7.51 -11.14
CA ILE A 91 2.71 -8.88 -11.50
C ILE A 91 3.07 -9.16 -12.96
N THR A 92 3.81 -10.23 -13.21
CA THR A 92 4.12 -10.66 -14.58
C THR A 92 2.85 -11.10 -15.30
N VAL A 93 2.72 -10.82 -16.60
CA VAL A 93 1.57 -11.23 -17.43
C VAL A 93 1.26 -12.72 -17.25
N SER A 94 2.27 -13.59 -17.31
CA SER A 94 2.08 -15.04 -17.13
C SER A 94 1.50 -15.45 -15.77
N LYS A 95 1.80 -14.69 -14.69
CA LYS A 95 1.23 -14.94 -13.36
C LYS A 95 -0.21 -14.44 -13.29
N LEU A 96 -0.52 -13.35 -13.98
CA LEU A 96 -1.86 -12.80 -14.05
C LEU A 96 -2.79 -13.72 -14.85
N GLU A 97 -2.30 -14.31 -15.95
CA GLU A 97 -3.01 -15.35 -16.71
C GLU A 97 -3.28 -16.59 -15.84
N LYS A 98 -2.28 -17.04 -15.07
CA LYS A 98 -2.46 -18.14 -14.13
C LYS A 98 -3.54 -17.83 -13.09
N LEU A 99 -3.52 -16.62 -12.52
CA LEU A 99 -4.53 -16.16 -11.58
C LEU A 99 -5.94 -16.15 -12.20
N LEU A 100 -6.06 -15.76 -13.47
CA LEU A 100 -7.34 -15.80 -14.19
C LEU A 100 -7.88 -17.22 -14.32
N MET A 101 -7.02 -18.22 -14.49
CA MET A 101 -7.42 -19.64 -14.57
C MET A 101 -7.81 -20.22 -13.21
N GLU A 102 -7.19 -19.75 -12.14
CA GLU A 102 -7.36 -20.30 -10.78
C GLU A 102 -8.47 -19.60 -9.97
N THR A 103 -8.79 -18.34 -10.28
CA THR A 103 -9.73 -17.56 -9.49
C THR A 103 -11.19 -17.96 -9.72
N THR A 104 -11.96 -18.05 -8.63
CA THR A 104 -13.41 -18.24 -8.66
C THR A 104 -14.18 -16.92 -8.58
N ASP A 105 -13.52 -15.80 -8.22
CA ASP A 105 -14.17 -14.50 -8.11
C ASP A 105 -14.39 -13.88 -9.51
N ARG A 106 -15.66 -13.70 -9.86
CA ARG A 106 -16.08 -13.18 -11.17
C ARG A 106 -15.65 -11.73 -11.42
N ARG A 107 -15.54 -10.89 -10.37
CA ARG A 107 -15.12 -9.49 -10.49
C ARG A 107 -13.63 -9.40 -10.78
N LEU A 108 -12.82 -10.18 -10.06
CA LEU A 108 -11.38 -10.29 -10.31
C LEU A 108 -11.10 -10.88 -11.69
N ALA A 109 -11.74 -11.99 -12.06
CA ALA A 109 -11.60 -12.57 -13.39
C ALA A 109 -11.93 -11.55 -14.50
N LYS A 110 -13.02 -10.78 -14.33
CA LYS A 110 -13.42 -9.73 -15.28
C LYS A 110 -12.39 -8.60 -15.37
N LYS A 111 -11.86 -8.13 -14.23
CA LYS A 111 -10.83 -7.08 -14.20
C LYS A 111 -9.55 -7.56 -14.87
N ILE A 112 -9.08 -8.76 -14.54
CA ILE A 112 -7.90 -9.37 -15.17
C ILE A 112 -8.08 -9.51 -16.68
N LYS A 113 -9.21 -10.05 -17.14
CA LYS A 113 -9.48 -10.24 -18.57
C LYS A 113 -9.43 -8.91 -19.34
N ARG A 114 -10.06 -7.87 -18.80
CA ARG A 114 -10.03 -6.52 -19.41
C ARG A 114 -8.63 -5.93 -19.44
N LEU A 115 -7.87 -6.12 -18.36
CA LEU A 115 -6.50 -5.64 -18.25
C LEU A 115 -5.59 -6.31 -19.28
N LEU A 116 -5.65 -7.65 -19.40
CA LEU A 116 -4.87 -8.40 -20.38
C LEU A 116 -5.22 -7.99 -21.82
N GLN A 117 -6.52 -7.86 -22.14
CA GLN A 117 -6.98 -7.41 -23.47
C GLN A 117 -6.48 -6.00 -23.80
N SER A 118 -6.54 -5.07 -22.85
CA SER A 118 -6.09 -3.69 -23.07
C SER A 118 -4.57 -3.64 -23.20
N ALA A 119 -3.86 -4.45 -22.40
CA ALA A 119 -2.40 -4.52 -22.42
C ALA A 119 -1.82 -4.94 -23.77
N GLU A 120 -2.55 -5.68 -24.62
CA GLU A 120 -2.11 -6.05 -25.96
C GLU A 120 -1.77 -4.82 -26.83
N THR A 121 -2.46 -3.70 -26.63
CA THR A 121 -2.34 -2.51 -27.49
C THR A 121 -1.96 -1.23 -26.74
N GLN A 122 -2.13 -1.20 -25.42
CA GLN A 122 -1.95 -0.01 -24.59
C GLN A 122 -0.88 -0.22 -23.52
N SER A 123 -0.06 0.81 -23.31
CA SER A 123 0.95 0.84 -22.24
C SER A 123 0.39 1.41 -20.94
N CYS A 124 -0.55 2.35 -21.02
CA CYS A 124 -1.23 2.97 -19.87
C CYS A 124 -2.71 2.62 -19.93
N ILE A 125 -3.24 2.04 -18.85
CA ILE A 125 -4.59 1.47 -18.83
C ILE A 125 -5.31 1.92 -17.56
N GLU A 126 -6.53 2.41 -17.73
CA GLU A 126 -7.43 2.76 -16.63
C GLU A 126 -8.57 1.74 -16.51
N LEU A 127 -8.80 1.23 -15.31
CA LEU A 127 -9.88 0.28 -15.00
C LEU A 127 -10.51 0.60 -13.65
N GLY A 128 -11.83 0.51 -13.55
CA GLY A 128 -12.53 0.78 -12.28
C GLY A 128 -12.07 -0.10 -11.10
N SER A 129 -12.11 0.49 -9.90
CA SER A 129 -11.79 -0.15 -8.62
C SER A 129 -12.97 -0.93 -8.03
N PHE A 130 -12.67 -1.89 -7.16
CA PHE A 130 -13.66 -2.51 -6.28
C PHE A 130 -13.01 -3.07 -5.00
N GLU A 131 -13.78 -3.10 -3.92
CA GLU A 131 -13.34 -3.70 -2.66
C GLU A 131 -13.29 -5.24 -2.77
N TRP A 132 -12.13 -5.78 -2.41
CA TRP A 132 -11.92 -7.22 -2.32
C TRP A 132 -12.45 -7.73 -0.98
N GLY A 133 -13.47 -8.60 -1.03
CA GLY A 133 -13.93 -9.32 0.15
C GLY A 133 -12.90 -10.40 0.49
N TYR A 134 -12.31 -10.35 1.68
CA TYR A 134 -11.53 -11.47 2.17
C TYR A 134 -12.49 -12.59 2.55
N GLU A 135 -12.48 -13.68 1.79
CA GLU A 135 -12.93 -14.96 2.34
C GLU A 135 -11.75 -15.55 3.11
N GLU A 136 -11.95 -15.82 4.41
CA GLU A 136 -10.99 -16.56 5.22
C GLU A 136 -10.85 -17.97 4.65
N THR A 137 -9.89 -18.18 3.76
CA THR A 137 -9.52 -19.52 3.35
C THR A 137 -8.58 -20.09 4.39
N ASP A 138 -9.02 -21.16 5.07
CA ASP A 138 -8.24 -21.97 6.03
C ASP A 138 -6.94 -22.57 5.43
N ASP A 139 -6.78 -22.44 4.12
CA ASP A 139 -5.67 -22.97 3.33
C ASP A 139 -4.46 -22.00 3.35
N SER A 140 -3.80 -21.92 4.52
CA SER A 140 -2.60 -21.08 4.75
C SER A 140 -1.42 -21.33 3.80
N ASP A 141 -1.51 -22.38 2.96
CA ASP A 141 -0.54 -22.74 1.93
C ASP A 141 -0.81 -22.13 0.55
N LYS A 142 -2.00 -21.54 0.31
CA LYS A 142 -2.35 -20.82 -0.93
C LYS A 142 -2.43 -19.31 -0.76
N LEU A 143 -1.56 -18.74 0.06
CA LEU A 143 -1.49 -17.29 0.22
C LEU A 143 -1.15 -16.62 -1.13
N PRO A 144 -1.82 -15.50 -1.47
CA PRO A 144 -1.79 -14.95 -2.82
C PRO A 144 -0.38 -14.49 -3.21
N VAL A 145 -0.06 -14.70 -4.49
CA VAL A 145 1.27 -14.47 -5.08
C VAL A 145 1.69 -12.99 -5.04
N PHE A 146 0.74 -12.09 -4.78
CA PHE A 146 0.86 -10.64 -4.70
C PHE A 146 -0.39 -10.05 -4.02
N ASP A 147 -0.39 -8.74 -3.77
CA ASP A 147 -1.43 -8.00 -3.07
C ASP A 147 -2.69 -7.81 -3.93
N ILE A 148 -3.54 -8.85 -3.96
CA ILE A 148 -4.83 -8.86 -4.68
C ILE A 148 -5.76 -7.71 -4.23
N PRO A 149 -5.93 -7.42 -2.93
CA PRO A 149 -6.76 -6.31 -2.48
C PRO A 149 -6.33 -4.97 -3.09
N SER A 150 -5.04 -4.65 -3.04
CA SER A 150 -4.52 -3.43 -3.66
C SER A 150 -4.67 -3.44 -5.17
N PHE A 151 -4.51 -4.59 -5.84
CA PHE A 151 -4.74 -4.72 -7.28
C PHE A 151 -6.20 -4.46 -7.67
N CYS A 152 -7.16 -4.96 -6.88
CA CYS A 152 -8.59 -4.74 -7.10
C CYS A 152 -8.97 -3.27 -6.95
N LEU A 153 -8.36 -2.58 -5.98
CA LEU A 153 -8.56 -1.15 -5.74
C LEU A 153 -7.78 -0.25 -6.70
N ALA A 154 -6.69 -0.72 -7.30
CA ALA A 154 -5.89 0.09 -8.23
C ALA A 154 -6.69 0.43 -9.49
N GLU A 155 -6.62 1.69 -9.91
CA GLU A 155 -7.33 2.18 -11.11
C GLU A 155 -6.40 2.39 -12.30
N GLN A 156 -5.12 2.64 -12.04
CA GLN A 156 -4.11 2.98 -13.03
C GLN A 156 -3.06 1.87 -13.14
N PHE A 157 -2.87 1.37 -14.36
CA PHE A 157 -1.96 0.29 -14.68
C PHE A 157 -0.99 0.70 -15.79
N TYR A 158 0.26 0.25 -15.66
CA TYR A 158 1.31 0.44 -16.65
C TYR A 158 1.88 -0.91 -17.09
N VAL A 159 2.00 -1.10 -18.40
CA VAL A 159 2.53 -2.34 -19.00
C VAL A 159 4.00 -2.14 -19.34
N ARG A 160 4.85 -2.92 -18.68
CA ARG A 160 6.29 -2.99 -18.89
C ARG A 160 6.60 -4.14 -19.83
N ARG A 161 7.21 -3.86 -20.98
CA ARG A 161 7.51 -4.83 -22.03
C ARG A 161 8.97 -5.27 -21.97
N LYS A 162 9.20 -6.58 -22.00
CA LYS A 162 10.56 -7.15 -22.02
C LYS A 162 11.34 -6.69 -23.25
N SER A 163 10.65 -6.51 -24.39
CA SER A 163 11.25 -6.02 -25.63
C SER A 163 11.75 -4.58 -25.55
N GLU A 164 11.26 -3.79 -24.60
CA GLU A 164 11.54 -2.35 -24.49
C GLU A 164 12.45 -2.03 -23.29
N GLU A 165 12.54 -2.92 -22.29
CA GLU A 165 13.31 -2.71 -21.07
C GLU A 165 14.42 -3.77 -20.88
N ALA A 166 15.69 -3.33 -20.99
CA ALA A 166 16.86 -4.22 -20.97
C ALA A 166 16.96 -5.15 -19.73
N ASN A 167 16.46 -4.69 -18.57
CA ASN A 167 16.55 -5.43 -17.31
C ASN A 167 15.25 -6.16 -16.94
N LEU A 168 14.23 -6.12 -17.79
CA LEU A 168 12.95 -6.75 -17.51
C LEU A 168 12.95 -8.19 -18.00
N LYS A 169 12.80 -9.16 -17.09
CA LYS A 169 12.88 -10.59 -17.44
C LYS A 169 11.65 -11.10 -18.20
N LYS A 170 10.48 -10.50 -17.93
CA LYS A 170 9.16 -10.88 -18.46
C LYS A 170 8.27 -9.65 -18.50
N ASP A 171 7.35 -9.62 -19.46
CA ASP A 171 6.29 -8.61 -19.49
C ASP A 171 5.57 -8.56 -18.14
N THR A 172 5.45 -7.36 -17.61
CA THR A 172 5.01 -7.10 -16.24
C THR A 172 4.02 -5.98 -16.24
N ILE A 173 2.94 -6.16 -15.49
CA ILE A 173 1.99 -5.10 -15.21
C ILE A 173 2.34 -4.52 -13.85
N THR A 174 2.55 -3.21 -13.85
CA THR A 174 2.77 -2.39 -12.66
C THR A 174 1.51 -1.59 -12.38
N PHE A 175 1.15 -1.46 -11.12
CA PHE A 175 0.00 -0.68 -10.69
C PHE A 175 0.34 0.14 -9.45
N LEU A 176 -0.23 1.33 -9.35
CA LEU A 176 -0.11 2.12 -8.14
C LEU A 176 -1.04 1.51 -7.09
N LYS A 177 -0.48 1.09 -5.96
CA LYS A 177 -1.34 0.71 -4.83
C LYS A 177 -2.05 1.98 -4.36
N PRO A 178 -3.36 1.91 -4.08
CA PRO A 178 -4.07 3.08 -3.57
C PRO A 178 -3.40 3.53 -2.26
N VAL A 179 -3.01 4.79 -2.22
CA VAL A 179 -2.54 5.46 -1.01
C VAL A 179 -3.49 6.61 -0.76
N SER A 180 -4.32 6.48 0.26
CA SER A 180 -5.19 7.57 0.71
C SER A 180 -4.51 8.38 1.80
N PHE A 181 -4.71 9.68 1.75
CA PHE A 181 -4.49 10.55 2.90
C PHE A 181 -5.84 10.73 3.57
N GLU A 182 -5.92 10.39 4.85
CA GLU A 182 -7.13 10.57 5.64
C GLU A 182 -7.58 12.05 5.67
N ASN A 183 -8.87 12.31 5.89
CA ASN A 183 -9.43 13.65 5.78
C ASN A 183 -9.13 14.58 6.98
N VAL A 184 -7.84 14.72 7.29
CA VAL A 184 -7.31 15.60 8.34
C VAL A 184 -6.39 16.68 7.75
N LYS A 185 -6.07 17.71 8.54
CA LYS A 185 -5.17 18.79 8.12
C LYS A 185 -3.71 18.32 8.18
N TYR A 186 -3.00 18.45 7.07
CA TYR A 186 -1.56 18.21 6.98
C TYR A 186 -0.81 19.53 6.73
N ILE A 187 0.35 19.68 7.34
CA ILE A 187 1.30 20.76 7.07
C ILE A 187 2.50 20.13 6.37
N MET A 188 2.66 20.39 5.09
CA MET A 188 3.83 19.95 4.33
C MET A 188 4.93 20.99 4.44
N VAL A 189 6.10 20.57 4.94
CA VAL A 189 7.30 21.41 4.99
C VAL A 189 8.21 20.99 3.86
N SER A 190 8.67 21.95 3.08
CA SER A 190 9.59 21.69 1.98
C SER A 190 10.39 22.94 1.59
N ALA A 191 11.64 22.68 1.17
CA ALA A 191 12.52 23.67 0.56
C ALA A 191 12.36 23.76 -0.97
N THR A 192 11.79 22.74 -1.61
CA THR A 192 11.77 22.53 -3.07
C THR A 192 10.39 22.27 -3.65
N ALA A 193 9.33 22.54 -2.88
CA ALA A 193 7.96 22.14 -3.21
C ALA A 193 7.55 22.54 -4.63
N ASP A 194 7.29 21.54 -5.47
CA ASP A 194 6.67 21.77 -6.77
C ASP A 194 5.15 21.97 -6.61
N LYS A 195 4.70 23.21 -6.78
CA LYS A 195 3.29 23.58 -6.64
C LYS A 195 2.37 22.80 -7.59
N ASN A 196 2.85 22.43 -8.77
CA ASN A 196 2.05 21.68 -9.75
C ASN A 196 1.90 20.23 -9.31
N ILE A 197 2.98 19.60 -8.83
CA ILE A 197 2.93 18.22 -8.33
C ILE A 197 2.00 18.13 -7.12
N CYS A 198 2.13 19.03 -6.14
CA CYS A 198 1.25 19.04 -4.98
C CYS A 198 -0.22 19.26 -5.37
N ARG A 199 -0.52 20.19 -6.28
CA ARG A 199 -1.90 20.42 -6.73
C ARG A 199 -2.46 19.24 -7.51
N ASN A 200 -1.68 18.65 -8.42
CA ASN A 200 -2.13 17.51 -9.22
C ASN A 200 -2.37 16.29 -8.33
N TYR A 201 -1.51 16.04 -7.35
CA TYR A 201 -1.65 14.88 -6.48
C TYR A 201 -2.78 15.04 -5.46
N PHE A 202 -2.87 16.20 -4.81
CA PHE A 202 -3.91 16.48 -3.81
C PHE A 202 -5.12 17.21 -4.43
N ASN A 203 -5.41 17.00 -5.71
CA ASN A 203 -6.39 17.79 -6.49
C ASN A 203 -7.79 17.84 -5.84
N ASP A 204 -8.15 16.80 -5.08
CA ASP A 204 -9.41 16.72 -4.33
C ASP A 204 -9.39 17.51 -3.00
N ARG A 205 -8.26 18.11 -2.65
CA ARG A 205 -8.02 18.81 -1.37
C ARG A 205 -7.64 20.26 -1.62
N LYS A 206 -8.03 21.11 -0.67
CA LYS A 206 -7.68 22.53 -0.70
C LYS A 206 -6.21 22.73 -0.28
N VAL A 207 -5.31 22.85 -1.25
CA VAL A 207 -3.87 23.09 -1.00
C VAL A 207 -3.57 24.59 -0.91
N HIS A 208 -2.94 25.02 0.18
CA HIS A 208 -2.50 26.38 0.42
C HIS A 208 -0.98 26.45 0.56
N PHE A 209 -0.35 27.39 -0.13
CA PHE A 209 1.10 27.60 -0.09
C PHE A 209 1.43 28.85 0.72
N TYR A 210 2.38 28.70 1.64
CA TYR A 210 2.89 29.80 2.46
C TYR A 210 4.41 29.82 2.32
N GLU A 211 4.97 30.99 2.03
CA GLU A 211 6.42 31.18 1.99
C GLU A 211 6.91 31.58 3.38
N CYS A 212 7.80 30.77 3.95
CA CYS A 212 8.48 31.10 5.19
C CYS A 212 9.64 32.06 4.90
N LYS A 213 9.81 33.08 5.75
CA LYS A 213 11.01 33.93 5.70
C LYS A 213 12.24 33.06 5.94
N ARG A 214 13.34 33.34 5.22
CA ARG A 214 14.63 32.71 5.49
C ARG A 214 15.02 32.98 6.95
N ALA A 215 15.45 31.92 7.64
CA ALA A 215 15.98 32.01 9.00
C ALA A 215 17.30 32.79 9.03
#